data_AF-A0A497HUS4-F1
#
_entry.id   AF-A0A497HUS4-F1
#
_cell.length_a   1.000
_cell.length_b   1.000
_cell.length_c   1.000
_cell.angle_alpha   90.00
_cell.angle_beta   90.00
_cell.angle_gamma   90.00
#
_symmetry.space_group_name_H-M   'P 1'
#
loop_
_entity.id
_entity.type
_entity.pdbx_description
1 polymer ?
#
loop_
_entity_poly.entity_id
_entity_poly.type
_entity_poly.pdbx_seq_one_letter_code
_entity_poly.pdbx_strand_id
1 'polypeptide(L)' 'MGFENLSKLERQLYEYIKRNDFVTTPWSTARAAQHLGVSREEVYKALAKLTKEIRDNIWIFYHDGALRVVAE' A
#
# COMPACT_ATOMS: atom_id res chain seq x y z
N MET A 1 -16.76 6.80 -1.21
CA MET A 1 -15.86 5.63 -1.17
C MET A 1 -15.09 5.73 0.12
N GLY A 2 -14.88 4.61 0.79
CA GLY A 2 -14.31 4.56 2.13
C GLY A 2 -13.84 3.15 2.49
N PHE A 3 -13.37 2.98 3.72
CA PHE A 3 -12.82 1.72 4.21
C PHE A 3 -13.78 0.53 4.08
N GLU A 4 -15.09 0.77 4.08
CA GLU A 4 -16.13 -0.24 3.89
C GLU A 4 -16.02 -0.98 2.55
N ASN A 5 -15.52 -0.32 1.50
CA ASN A 5 -15.38 -0.88 0.16
C ASN A 5 -14.11 -1.72 -0.02
N LEU A 6 -13.24 -1.77 0.99
CA LEU A 6 -11.97 -2.48 0.93
C LEU A 6 -12.14 -3.97 1.23
N SER A 7 -11.56 -4.80 0.38
CA SER A 7 -11.42 -6.24 0.61
C SER A 7 -10.49 -6.52 1.79
N LYS A 8 -10.48 -7.78 2.25
CA LYS A 8 -9.57 -8.23 3.32
C LYS A 8 -8.11 -7.94 2.97
N LEU A 9 -7.70 -8.22 1.73
CA LEU A 9 -6.34 -7.98 1.28
C LEU A 9 -5.99 -6.49 1.29
N GLU A 10 -6.89 -5.63 0.80
CA GLU A 10 -6.66 -4.18 0.78
C GLU A 10 -6.52 -3.62 2.19
N ARG A 11 -7.36 -4.07 3.14
CA ARG A 11 -7.24 -3.68 4.54
C ARG A 11 -5.92 -4.13 5.15
N GLN A 12 -5.49 -5.36 4.87
CA GLN A 12 -4.20 -5.88 5.34
C GLN A 12 -3.02 -5.10 4.75
N LEU A 13 -3.08 -4.76 3.46
CA LEU A 13 -2.07 -3.94 2.80
C LEU A 13 -2.02 -2.52 3.39
N TYR A 14 -3.18 -1.90 3.62
CA TYR A 14 -3.26 -0.59 4.26
C TYR A 14 -2.64 -0.62 5.67
N GLU A 15 -2.99 -1.62 6.50
CA GLU A 15 -2.39 -1.80 7.82
C GLU A 15 -0.88 -2.04 7.76
N TYR A 16 -0.42 -2.82 6.77
CA TYR A 16 1.01 -3.03 6.53
C TYR A 16 1.71 -1.70 6.18
N ILE A 17 1.12 -0.89 5.31
CA ILE A 17 1.67 0.43 4.95
C ILE A 17 1.70 1.34 6.17
N LYS A 18 0.61 1.42 6.95
CA LYS A 18 0.49 2.29 8.12
C LYS A 18 1.47 1.97 9.24
N ARG A 19 1.80 0.68 9.44
CA ARG A 19 2.70 0.23 10.51
C ARG A 19 4.18 0.35 10.17
N ASN A 20 4.54 0.52 8.90
CA ASN A 20 5.93 0.54 8.44
C ASN A 20 6.30 1.93 7.92
N ASP A 21 7.54 2.36 8.17
CA ASP A 21 8.05 3.61 7.62
C ASP A 21 8.58 3.42 6.20
N PHE A 22 7.74 3.73 5.22
CA PHE A 22 8.11 3.78 3.81
C PHE A 22 8.47 5.18 3.30
N VAL A 23 8.59 6.17 4.19
CA VAL A 23 9.21 7.47 3.87
C VAL A 23 10.73 7.30 3.92
N THR A 24 11.25 6.72 4.99
CA THR A 24 12.68 6.43 5.13
C THR A 24 13.07 5.19 4.32
N THR A 25 12.31 4.10 4.42
CA THR A 25 12.59 2.85 3.69
C THR A 25 11.91 2.85 2.33
N PRO A 26 12.62 2.59 1.21
CA PRO A 26 11.98 2.48 -0.09
C PRO A 26 10.86 1.42 -0.14
N TRP A 27 9.74 1.76 -0.80
CA TRP A 27 8.67 0.80 -1.06
C TRP A 27 9.19 -0.35 -1.93
N SER A 28 8.78 -1.58 -1.59
CA SER A 28 9.06 -2.77 -2.40
C SER A 28 7.84 -3.66 -2.47
N THR A 29 7.20 -3.69 -3.64
CA THR A 29 6.06 -4.58 -3.90
C THR A 29 6.41 -6.05 -3.67
N ALA A 30 7.66 -6.45 -3.95
CA ALA A 30 8.11 -7.82 -3.71
C ALA A 30 8.13 -8.17 -2.21
N ARG A 31 8.58 -7.25 -1.35
CA ARG A 31 8.57 -7.45 0.11
C ARG A 31 7.15 -7.45 0.67
N ALA A 32 6.29 -6.55 0.20
CA ALA A 32 4.88 -6.52 0.59
C ALA A 32 4.15 -7.82 0.20
N ALA A 33 4.37 -8.30 -1.02
CA ALA A 33 3.82 -9.56 -1.52
C ALA A 33 4.25 -10.75 -0.65
N GLN A 34 5.54 -10.83 -0.32
CA GLN A 34 6.08 -11.85 0.57
C GLN A 34 5.47 -11.77 1.98
N HIS A 35 5.34 -10.58 2.55
CA HIS A 35 4.77 -10.38 3.88
C HIS A 35 3.29 -10.76 3.95
N LEU A 36 2.53 -10.44 2.90
CA LEU A 36 1.09 -10.70 2.83
C LEU A 36 0.76 -12.12 2.31
N GLY A 37 1.75 -12.86 1.82
CA GLY A 37 1.56 -14.21 1.27
C GLY A 37 0.77 -14.24 -0.05
N VAL A 38 0.91 -13.19 -0.87
CA VAL A 38 0.19 -13.02 -2.14
C VAL A 38 1.14 -12.73 -3.29
N SER A 39 0.64 -12.70 -4.53
CA SER A 39 1.42 -12.32 -5.70
C SER A 39 1.67 -10.80 -5.75
N ARG A 40 2.72 -10.38 -6.49
CA ARG A 40 2.97 -8.94 -6.74
C ARG A 40 1.80 -8.29 -7.49
N GLU A 41 1.15 -9.03 -8.37
CA GLU A 41 0.00 -8.55 -9.15
C GLU A 41 -1.17 -8.17 -8.24
N GLU A 42 -1.46 -9.00 -7.24
CA GLU A 42 -2.49 -8.73 -6.24
C GLU A 42 -2.16 -7.46 -5.42
N VAL A 43 -0.88 -7.27 -5.07
CA VAL A 43 -0.46 -6.03 -4.37
C VAL A 43 -0.63 -4.79 -5.26
N TYR A 44 -0.29 -4.85 -6.55
CA TYR A 44 -0.51 -3.72 -7.46
C TYR A 44 -1.99 -3.36 -7.58
N LYS A 45 -2.86 -4.37 -7.73
CA LYS A 45 -4.32 -4.17 -7.78
C LYS A 45 -4.86 -3.60 -6.47
N ALA A 46 -4.38 -4.09 -5.33
CA ALA A 46 -4.75 -3.59 -4.02
C ALA A 46 -4.30 -2.13 -3.82
N LEU A 47 -3.06 -1.75 -4.20
CA LEU A 47 -2.61 -0.35 -4.17
C LEU A 47 -3.49 0.58 -5.02
N ALA A 48 -3.83 0.15 -6.24
CA ALA A 48 -4.73 0.91 -7.12
C ALA A 48 -6.13 1.08 -6.49
N LYS A 49 -6.62 0.06 -5.78
CA LYS A 49 -7.90 0.12 -5.09
C LYS A 49 -7.84 1.04 -3.87
N LEU A 50 -6.76 1.01 -3.07
CA LEU A 50 -6.55 1.92 -1.94
C LEU A 50 -6.55 3.38 -2.40
N THR A 51 -5.74 3.72 -3.41
CA THR A 51 -5.66 5.09 -3.95
C THR A 51 -6.98 5.59 -4.55
N LYS A 52 -7.85 4.68 -4.99
CA LYS A 52 -9.20 5.02 -5.47
C LYS A 52 -10.20 5.22 -4.33
N GLU A 53 -10.23 4.32 -3.36
CA GLU A 53 -11.30 4.26 -2.36
C GLU A 53 -11.03 5.10 -1.11
N ILE A 54 -9.75 5.24 -0.72
CA ILE A 54 -9.30 5.95 0.49
C ILE A 54 -8.21 6.98 0.17
N ARG A 55 -8.40 7.72 -0.92
CA ARG A 55 -7.41 8.67 -1.49
C ARG A 55 -6.86 9.70 -0.49
N ASP A 56 -7.64 10.07 0.51
CA ASP A 56 -7.25 11.06 1.53
C ASP A 56 -6.43 10.43 2.68
N ASN A 57 -6.28 9.09 2.67
CA ASN A 57 -5.58 8.29 3.69
C ASN A 57 -4.36 7.55 3.13
N ILE A 58 -4.00 7.77 1.86
CA ILE A 58 -2.83 7.13 1.23
C ILE A 58 -2.14 8.08 0.27
N TRP A 59 -0.81 8.14 0.36
CA TRP A 59 0.03 8.97 -0.52
C TRP A 59 1.15 8.14 -1.11
N ILE A 60 1.34 8.28 -2.43
CA ILE A 60 2.43 7.64 -3.15
C ILE A 60 3.23 8.74 -3.85
N PHE A 61 4.53 8.79 -3.57
CA PHE A 61 5.42 9.79 -4.15
C PHE A 61 6.81 9.21 -4.42
N TYR A 62 7.61 9.92 -5.19
CA TYR A 62 8.97 9.51 -5.52
C TYR A 62 9.98 10.35 -4.74
N HIS A 63 10.96 9.70 -4.12
CA HIS A 63 12.01 10.35 -3.35
C HIS A 63 13.28 9.50 -3.36
N ASP A 64 14.42 10.12 -3.68
CA ASP A 64 15.74 9.50 -3.78
C ASP A 64 15.80 8.26 -4.67
N GLY A 65 15.23 8.35 -5.88
CA GLY A 65 15.30 7.24 -6.84
C GLY A 65 14.35 6.09 -6.52
N ALA A 66 13.45 6.23 -5.55
CA ALA A 66 12.51 5.19 -5.16
C ALA A 66 11.11 5.69 -4.82
N LEU A 67 10.14 4.78 -4.90
CA LEU A 67 8.76 5.02 -4.48
C LEU A 67 8.64 5.00 -2.95
N ARG A 68 7.80 5.88 -2.45
CA ARG A 68 7.36 5.99 -1.05
C ARG A 68 5.86 5.81 -1.02
N VAL A 69 5.35 5.06 -0.04
CA VAL A 69 3.92 4.75 0.09
C VAL A 69 3.55 4.92 1.56
N VAL A 70 2.71 5.90 1.87
CA VAL A 70 2.35 6.26 3.26
C VAL A 70 0.85 6.14 3.41
N ALA A 71 0.39 5.72 4.59
CA ALA A 71 -1.03 5.64 4.92
C ALA A 71 -1.33 6.12 6.35
N GLU A 72 -2.49 6.74 6.54
CA GLU A 72 -2.99 7.31 7.83
C GLU A 72 -4.35 6.78 8.22
#